data_AF-A0A1F9BP92-F1
#
_entry.id   AF-A0A1F9BP92-F1
#
_cell.length_a   1.000
_cell.length_b   1.000
_cell.length_c   1.000
_cell.angle_alpha   90.00
_cell.angle_beta   90.00
_cell.angle_gamma   90.00
#
_symmetry.space_group_name_H-M   'P 1'
#
loop_
_entity.id
_entity.type
_entity.pdbx_description
1 polymer ?
#
loop_
_entity_poly.entity_id
_entity_poly.type
_entity_poly.pdbx_seq_one_letter_code
_entity_poly.pdbx_strand_id
1 'polypeptide(L)'
;MLYADLYLDRIDLARYLTPGDCQGMGVESAGALAGRLQEGSLRLEDCPGLSPQKRYALSLALRAAEIMPPVQSLELPRPVAPDLFDLNDPDADSPVLVTGNSEYTLTVLTGVLATTISPFYLLLVDCRGDTVDMAMVYRSFTPQRLDQGLTAHNLAAKVNRRRLIIPGVLAPLREELAHYTGWEVQTGPICAAELPLFLGEAWRPPPGAFP
;
A
#
# COMPACT_ATOMS: atom_id res chain seq x y z
N MET A 1 20.40 17.16 -5.78
CA MET A 1 20.26 15.71 -5.56
C MET A 1 18.89 15.33 -6.08
N LEU A 2 18.78 14.36 -7.00
CA LEU A 2 17.50 13.96 -7.59
C LEU A 2 16.84 12.93 -6.67
N TYR A 3 15.56 13.13 -6.33
CA TYR A 3 14.78 12.18 -5.53
C TYR A 3 13.92 11.31 -6.45
N ALA A 4 13.66 10.08 -6.02
CA ALA A 4 12.75 9.18 -6.71
C ALA A 4 11.31 9.72 -6.58
N ASP A 5 10.51 9.49 -7.61
CA ASP A 5 9.08 9.78 -7.57
C ASP A 5 8.36 8.73 -6.70
N LEU A 6 7.78 9.17 -5.59
CA LEU A 6 7.00 8.31 -4.68
C LEU A 6 5.51 8.28 -5.04
N TYR A 7 5.14 8.82 -6.20
CA TYR A 7 3.79 8.87 -6.75
C TYR A 7 2.80 9.62 -5.86
N LEU A 8 3.26 10.66 -5.16
CA LEU A 8 2.42 11.50 -4.30
C LEU A 8 1.28 12.17 -5.09
N ASP A 9 1.54 12.52 -6.34
CA ASP A 9 0.59 13.08 -7.30
C ASP A 9 -0.46 12.07 -7.78
N ARG A 10 -0.26 10.77 -7.51
CA ARG A 10 -1.18 9.69 -7.87
C ARG A 10 -2.16 9.32 -6.76
N ILE A 11 -2.04 9.93 -5.59
CA ILE A 11 -2.98 9.74 -4.47
C ILE A 11 -4.36 10.28 -4.87
N ASP A 12 -5.37 9.41 -4.91
CA ASP A 12 -6.74 9.75 -5.28
C ASP A 12 -7.70 9.54 -4.10
N LEU A 13 -7.77 10.52 -3.20
CA LEU A 13 -8.60 10.46 -2.00
C LEU A 13 -10.09 10.25 -2.33
N ALA A 14 -10.56 10.76 -3.47
CA ALA A 14 -11.96 10.69 -3.85
C ALA A 14 -12.46 9.25 -3.99
N ARG A 15 -11.59 8.30 -4.37
CA ARG A 15 -11.93 6.87 -4.47
C ARG A 15 -12.35 6.23 -3.15
N TYR A 16 -11.90 6.80 -2.04
CA TYR A 16 -12.15 6.25 -0.71
C TYR A 16 -13.25 7.00 0.05
N LEU A 17 -13.79 8.08 -0.52
CA LEU A 17 -14.87 8.86 0.05
C LEU A 17 -16.22 8.36 -0.45
N THR A 18 -17.18 8.21 0.47
CA THR A 18 -18.53 7.73 0.19
C THR A 18 -19.49 8.90 0.00
N PRO A 19 -20.67 8.67 -0.62
CA PRO A 19 -21.72 9.67 -0.66
C PRO A 19 -22.15 10.17 0.73
N GLY A 20 -22.13 9.28 1.74
CA GLY A 20 -22.45 9.64 3.12
C GLY A 20 -21.44 10.62 3.73
N ASP A 21 -20.15 10.47 3.43
CA ASP A 21 -19.12 11.41 3.87
C ASP A 21 -19.36 12.80 3.25
N CYS A 22 -19.72 12.84 1.96
CA CYS A 22 -19.98 14.09 1.24
C CYS A 22 -21.20 14.83 1.80
N GLN A 23 -22.30 14.10 2.02
CA GLN A 23 -23.53 14.64 2.62
C GLN A 23 -23.29 15.20 4.02
N GLY A 24 -22.52 14.48 4.85
CA GLY A 24 -22.13 14.95 6.19
C GLY A 24 -21.35 16.26 6.19
N MET A 25 -20.72 16.61 5.07
CA MET A 25 -19.93 17.83 4.89
C MET A 25 -20.65 18.93 4.09
N GLY A 26 -21.87 18.68 3.63
CA GLY A 26 -22.57 19.58 2.71
C GLY A 26 -21.80 19.81 1.40
N VAL A 27 -21.02 18.81 0.96
CA VAL A 27 -20.22 18.86 -0.27
C VAL A 27 -20.86 18.01 -1.36
N GLU A 28 -20.86 18.52 -2.59
CA GLU A 28 -21.62 17.94 -3.71
C GLU A 28 -21.03 16.63 -4.26
N SER A 29 -19.74 16.37 -4.05
CA SER A 29 -19.08 15.16 -4.56
C SER A 29 -17.84 14.77 -3.76
N ALA A 30 -17.42 13.51 -3.91
CA ALA A 30 -16.17 12.98 -3.35
C ALA A 30 -14.94 13.75 -3.86
N GLY A 31 -14.95 14.17 -5.14
CA GLY A 31 -13.87 14.97 -5.72
C GLY A 31 -13.78 16.36 -5.08
N ALA A 32 -14.92 17.03 -4.89
CA ALA A 32 -14.95 18.33 -4.22
C ALA A 32 -14.51 18.22 -2.75
N LEU A 33 -14.90 17.14 -2.05
CA LEU A 33 -14.47 16.90 -0.67
C LEU A 33 -12.96 16.62 -0.59
N ALA A 34 -12.45 15.75 -1.45
CA ALA A 34 -11.02 15.46 -1.57
C ALA A 34 -10.20 16.73 -1.83
N GLY A 35 -10.62 17.56 -2.79
CA GLY A 35 -9.95 18.82 -3.11
C GLY A 35 -9.89 19.77 -1.92
N ARG A 36 -11.02 19.96 -1.20
CA ARG A 36 -11.05 20.82 0.00
C ARG A 36 -10.12 20.33 1.11
N LEU A 37 -10.02 19.01 1.29
CA LEU A 37 -9.11 18.40 2.27
C LEU A 37 -7.64 18.60 1.85
N GLN A 38 -7.32 18.40 0.57
CA GLN A 38 -5.95 18.56 0.03
C GLN A 38 -5.47 20.02 0.08
N GLU A 39 -6.37 20.98 -0.18
CA GLU A 39 -6.09 22.41 -0.10
C GLU A 39 -6.04 22.93 1.35
N GLY A 40 -6.47 22.12 2.33
CA GLY A 40 -6.57 22.52 3.73
C GLY A 40 -7.71 23.50 4.02
N SER A 41 -8.62 23.73 3.06
CA SER A 41 -9.83 24.56 3.23
C SER A 41 -10.92 23.87 4.04
N LEU A 42 -10.76 22.57 4.31
CA LEU A 42 -11.55 21.79 5.24
C LEU A 42 -10.62 20.92 6.09
N ARG A 43 -10.84 20.89 7.40
CA ARG A 43 -10.07 20.04 8.31
C ARG A 43 -10.82 18.75 8.62
N LEU A 44 -10.06 17.68 8.83
CA LEU A 44 -10.60 16.37 9.17
C LEU A 44 -11.34 16.35 10.52
N GLU A 45 -10.95 17.21 11.46
CA GLU A 45 -11.62 17.43 12.75
C GLU A 45 -13.03 18.00 12.60
N ASP A 46 -13.26 18.79 11.55
CA ASP A 46 -14.56 19.38 11.23
C ASP A 46 -15.49 18.39 10.50
N CYS A 47 -15.07 17.13 10.33
CA CYS A 47 -15.81 16.11 9.59
C CYS A 47 -16.50 15.11 10.52
N PRO A 48 -17.73 15.38 11.02
CA PRO A 48 -18.40 14.55 12.02
C PRO A 48 -18.83 13.18 11.50
N GLY A 49 -19.01 13.02 10.18
CA GLY A 49 -19.44 11.77 9.56
C GLY A 49 -18.33 10.73 9.36
N LEU A 50 -17.06 11.13 9.51
CA LEU A 50 -15.93 10.21 9.33
C LEU A 50 -15.72 9.33 10.55
N SER A 51 -15.65 8.02 10.35
CA SER A 51 -15.22 7.10 11.41
C SER A 51 -13.80 7.47 11.87
N PRO A 52 -13.43 7.20 13.14
CA PRO A 52 -12.08 7.44 13.62
C PRO A 52 -11.01 6.82 12.70
N GLN A 53 -11.16 5.55 12.32
CA GLN A 53 -10.19 4.88 11.43
C GLN A 53 -10.08 5.55 10.07
N LYS A 54 -11.21 5.95 9.47
CA LYS A 54 -11.20 6.65 8.18
C LYS A 54 -10.53 8.02 8.28
N ARG A 55 -10.81 8.75 9.37
CA ARG A 55 -10.14 10.03 9.66
C ARG A 55 -8.63 9.85 9.79
N TYR A 56 -8.19 8.80 10.49
CA TYR A 56 -6.78 8.45 10.63
C TYR A 56 -6.14 8.14 9.28
N ALA A 57 -6.73 7.25 8.48
CA ALA A 57 -6.23 6.91 7.16
C ALA A 57 -6.13 8.13 6.22
N LEU A 58 -7.16 8.99 6.21
CA LEU A 58 -7.13 10.24 5.45
C LEU A 58 -6.02 11.19 5.92
N SER A 59 -5.79 11.28 7.23
CA SER A 59 -4.73 12.12 7.78
C SER A 59 -3.34 11.67 7.34
N LEU A 60 -3.12 10.35 7.23
CA LEU A 60 -1.86 9.80 6.75
C LEU A 60 -1.66 10.11 5.26
N ALA A 61 -2.70 9.93 4.45
CA ALA A 61 -2.62 10.21 3.02
C ALA A 61 -2.41 11.71 2.72
N LEU A 62 -3.06 12.61 3.47
CA LEU A 62 -2.84 14.06 3.35
C LEU A 62 -1.43 14.47 3.78
N ARG A 63 -0.80 13.72 4.69
CA ARG A 63 0.56 13.95 5.20
C ARG A 63 1.59 13.01 4.58
N ALA A 64 1.30 12.44 3.41
CA ALA A 64 2.13 11.42 2.78
C ALA A 64 3.60 11.84 2.62
N ALA A 65 3.85 13.12 2.30
CA ALA A 65 5.19 13.68 2.17
C ALA A 65 5.98 13.77 3.50
N GLU A 66 5.30 13.77 4.65
CA GLU A 66 5.93 13.76 5.97
C GLU A 66 6.26 12.34 6.44
N ILE A 67 5.43 11.37 6.05
CA ILE A 67 5.52 9.98 6.52
C ILE A 67 6.52 9.18 5.68
N MET A 68 6.53 9.39 4.38
CA MET A 68 7.39 8.63 3.49
C MET A 68 8.81 9.24 3.46
N PRO A 69 9.85 8.45 3.77
CA PRO A 69 11.21 8.93 3.73
C PRO A 69 11.63 9.31 2.30
N PRO A 70 12.44 10.37 2.13
CA PRO A 70 12.98 10.70 0.82
C PRO A 70 13.91 9.60 0.34
N VAL A 71 13.75 9.18 -0.91
CA VAL A 71 14.58 8.16 -1.55
C VAL A 71 15.39 8.80 -2.66
N GLN A 72 16.69 8.50 -2.72
CA GLN A 72 17.54 8.99 -3.80
C GLN A 72 17.19 8.28 -5.11
N SER A 73 17.05 9.04 -6.19
CA SER A 73 16.91 8.47 -7.53
C SER A 73 18.28 7.97 -8.01
N LEU A 74 18.55 6.69 -7.79
CA LEU A 74 19.76 6.02 -8.23
C LEU A 74 19.41 4.93 -9.26
N GLU A 75 20.18 4.87 -10.34
CA GLU A 75 19.97 3.89 -11.42
C GLU A 75 20.48 2.47 -11.06
N LEU A 76 21.16 2.32 -9.92
CA LEU A 76 21.73 1.05 -9.47
C LEU A 76 20.74 0.31 -8.55
N PRO A 77 20.41 -0.97 -8.84
CA PRO A 77 19.60 -1.80 -7.96
C PRO A 77 20.24 -1.98 -6.58
N ARG A 78 19.40 -2.00 -5.54
CA ARG A 78 19.82 -2.27 -4.15
C ARG A 78 19.01 -3.44 -3.59
N PRO A 79 19.44 -4.68 -3.85
CA PRO A 79 18.70 -5.86 -3.41
C PRO A 79 18.80 -6.06 -1.90
N VAL A 80 17.66 -6.37 -1.30
CA VAL A 80 17.55 -7.03 0.01
C VAL A 80 17.28 -8.51 -0.25
N ALA A 81 17.59 -9.38 0.71
CA ALA A 81 17.24 -10.80 0.61
C ALA A 81 15.72 -10.96 0.39
N PRO A 82 15.29 -11.72 -0.63
CA PRO A 82 13.90 -12.14 -0.75
C PRO A 82 13.50 -12.96 0.47
N ASP A 83 12.38 -12.62 1.10
CA ASP A 83 11.89 -13.26 2.31
C ASP A 83 10.40 -12.98 2.52
N LEU A 84 9.81 -13.68 3.50
CA LEU A 84 8.49 -13.42 4.03
C LEU A 84 8.63 -12.80 5.43
N PHE A 85 8.12 -11.58 5.59
CA PHE A 85 8.07 -10.92 6.89
C PHE A 85 6.69 -11.08 7.52
N ASP A 86 6.69 -11.58 8.74
CA ASP A 86 5.50 -11.65 9.60
C ASP A 86 5.44 -10.33 10.40
N LEU A 87 4.53 -9.42 10.01
CA LEU A 87 4.40 -8.10 10.62
C LEU A 87 3.25 -8.07 11.63
N ASN A 88 3.52 -7.60 12.84
CA ASN A 88 2.55 -7.46 13.93
C ASN A 88 1.76 -8.76 14.21
N ASP A 89 2.46 -9.91 14.25
CA ASP A 89 1.93 -11.24 14.58
C ASP A 89 0.74 -11.68 13.71
N PRO A 90 0.95 -11.91 12.39
CA PRO A 90 -0.12 -12.28 11.49
C PRO A 90 -0.68 -13.68 11.72
N ASP A 91 -1.98 -13.81 11.47
CA ASP A 91 -2.77 -15.03 11.51
C ASP A 91 -3.26 -15.45 10.11
N ALA A 92 -4.05 -16.51 10.04
CA ALA A 92 -4.53 -17.08 8.78
C ALA A 92 -5.50 -16.19 8.00
N ASP A 93 -6.07 -15.15 8.61
CA ASP A 93 -6.96 -14.19 7.96
C ASP A 93 -6.26 -12.86 7.63
N SER A 94 -4.98 -12.73 8.00
CA SER A 94 -4.18 -11.53 7.80
C SER A 94 -3.86 -11.31 6.31
N PRO A 95 -3.88 -10.05 5.82
CA PRO A 95 -3.60 -9.77 4.41
C PRO A 95 -2.15 -10.12 4.02
N VAL A 96 -2.00 -10.62 2.79
CA VAL A 96 -0.69 -10.82 2.16
C VAL A 96 -0.38 -9.64 1.24
N LEU A 97 0.57 -8.81 1.65
CA LEU A 97 1.16 -7.76 0.83
C LEU A 97 2.35 -8.33 0.07
N VAL A 98 2.45 -8.01 -1.23
CA VAL A 98 3.56 -8.42 -2.08
C VAL A 98 4.31 -7.19 -2.57
N THR A 99 5.63 -7.28 -2.66
CA THR A 99 6.46 -6.24 -3.27
C THR A 99 7.74 -6.82 -3.86
N GLY A 100 8.58 -5.99 -4.49
CA GLY A 100 9.92 -6.37 -4.94
C GLY A 100 10.96 -6.19 -3.81
N ASN A 101 12.07 -6.91 -3.89
CA ASN A 101 13.16 -6.89 -2.90
C ASN A 101 14.12 -5.68 -3.01
N SER A 102 13.64 -4.51 -3.44
CA SER A 102 14.46 -3.29 -3.45
C SER A 102 14.50 -2.64 -2.07
N GLU A 103 15.70 -2.30 -1.60
CA GLU A 103 15.91 -1.55 -0.35
C GLU A 103 15.13 -0.24 -0.33
N TYR A 104 15.08 0.46 -1.47
CA TYR A 104 14.35 1.72 -1.61
C TYR A 104 12.85 1.53 -1.49
N THR A 105 12.30 0.55 -2.20
CA THR A 105 10.87 0.20 -2.09
C THR A 105 10.53 -0.20 -0.66
N LEU A 106 11.36 -1.02 -0.02
CA LEU A 106 11.14 -1.46 1.35
C LEU A 106 11.22 -0.28 2.34
N THR A 107 12.13 0.67 2.11
CA THR A 107 12.26 1.87 2.95
C THR A 107 10.99 2.73 2.92
N VAL A 108 10.40 2.92 1.73
CA VAL A 108 9.14 3.66 1.59
C VAL A 108 7.98 2.89 2.24
N LEU A 109 7.89 1.59 1.96
CA LEU A 109 6.80 0.75 2.45
C LEU A 109 6.84 0.62 3.98
N THR A 110 8.01 0.46 4.58
CA THR A 110 8.17 0.40 6.05
C THR A 110 7.83 1.72 6.73
N GLY A 111 8.12 2.87 6.10
CA GLY A 111 7.68 4.18 6.58
C GLY A 111 6.16 4.28 6.74
N VAL A 112 5.40 3.73 5.77
CA VAL A 112 3.93 3.66 5.86
C VAL A 112 3.48 2.60 6.86
N LEU A 113 4.04 1.39 6.81
CA LEU A 113 3.67 0.28 7.71
C LEU A 113 3.97 0.57 9.19
N ALA A 114 4.93 1.45 9.48
CA ALA A 114 5.21 1.91 10.85
C ALA A 114 4.04 2.72 11.45
N THR A 115 3.07 3.15 10.65
CA THR A 115 1.87 3.88 11.10
C THR A 115 0.71 2.94 11.45
N THR A 116 0.97 1.64 11.63
CA THR A 116 -0.07 0.68 12.00
C THR A 116 0.45 -0.45 12.86
N ILE A 117 -0.46 -1.01 13.66
CA ILE A 117 -0.26 -2.24 14.43
C ILE A 117 -1.03 -3.42 13.81
N SER A 118 -1.44 -3.29 12.55
CA SER A 118 -2.21 -4.33 11.87
C SER A 118 -1.33 -5.51 11.47
N PRO A 119 -1.83 -6.74 11.60
CA PRO A 119 -1.10 -7.92 11.19
C PRO A 119 -1.05 -8.05 9.65
N PHE A 120 0.13 -8.32 9.10
CA PHE A 120 0.32 -8.59 7.68
C PHE A 120 1.39 -9.64 7.44
N TYR A 121 1.23 -10.39 6.34
CA TYR A 121 2.36 -11.03 5.68
C TYR A 121 2.91 -10.07 4.62
N LEU A 122 4.23 -9.81 4.62
CA LEU A 122 4.89 -9.05 3.56
C LEU A 122 5.88 -9.94 2.81
N LEU A 123 5.54 -10.30 1.58
CA LEU A 123 6.38 -11.13 0.71
C LEU A 123 7.26 -10.25 -0.19
N LEU A 124 8.58 -10.39 -0.07
CA LEU A 124 9.55 -9.78 -0.97
C LEU A 124 9.90 -10.74 -2.11
N VAL A 125 9.49 -10.40 -3.33
CA VAL A 125 9.82 -11.15 -4.54
C VAL A 125 11.19 -10.72 -5.06
N ASP A 126 12.04 -11.68 -5.43
CA ASP A 126 13.34 -11.38 -6.01
C ASP A 126 13.22 -10.70 -7.38
N CYS A 127 13.36 -9.38 -7.38
CA CYS A 127 13.36 -8.53 -8.56
C CYS A 127 14.77 -8.00 -8.85
N ARG A 128 15.82 -8.67 -8.36
CA ARG A 128 17.23 -8.23 -8.48
C ARG A 128 17.52 -6.90 -7.77
N GLY A 129 16.62 -6.46 -6.87
CA GLY A 129 16.71 -5.15 -6.22
C GLY A 129 16.19 -3.97 -7.04
N ASP A 130 15.57 -4.23 -8.20
CA ASP A 130 14.87 -3.21 -8.98
C ASP A 130 13.69 -2.66 -8.15
N THR A 131 13.49 -1.34 -8.13
CA THR A 131 12.25 -0.74 -7.60
C THR A 131 11.05 -1.30 -8.36
N VAL A 132 9.87 -1.38 -7.75
CA VAL A 132 8.73 -2.14 -8.33
C VAL A 132 8.32 -1.64 -9.72
N ASP A 133 8.37 -0.33 -9.95
CA ASP A 133 8.13 0.30 -11.24
C ASP A 133 9.19 -0.11 -12.27
N MET A 134 10.47 -0.14 -11.90
CA MET A 134 11.54 -0.65 -12.75
C MET A 134 11.44 -2.15 -12.94
N ALA A 135 10.97 -2.90 -11.95
CA ALA A 135 10.76 -4.34 -12.05
C ALA A 135 9.64 -4.68 -13.04
N MET A 136 8.63 -3.81 -13.15
CA MET A 136 7.62 -3.86 -14.22
C MET A 136 8.27 -3.63 -15.59
N VAL A 137 9.06 -2.55 -15.73
CA VAL A 137 9.68 -2.15 -17.01
C VAL A 137 10.69 -3.19 -17.50
N TYR A 138 11.59 -3.62 -16.62
CA TYR A 138 12.62 -4.60 -16.92
C TYR A 138 12.12 -6.05 -16.87
N ARG A 139 10.82 -6.25 -16.57
CA ARG A 139 10.18 -7.56 -16.45
C ARG A 139 10.91 -8.49 -15.47
N SER A 140 11.41 -7.92 -14.38
CA SER A 140 12.02 -8.68 -13.30
C SER A 140 11.02 -9.09 -12.22
N PHE A 141 9.82 -8.50 -12.19
CA PHE A 141 8.69 -9.08 -11.48
C PHE A 141 7.92 -10.01 -12.43
N THR A 142 7.93 -11.31 -12.19
CA THR A 142 7.28 -12.31 -13.06
C THR A 142 6.42 -13.30 -12.27
N PRO A 143 5.44 -13.98 -12.91
CA PRO A 143 4.64 -15.00 -12.24
C PRO A 143 5.46 -16.13 -11.62
N GLN A 144 6.54 -16.55 -12.29
CA GLN A 144 7.42 -17.61 -11.80
C GLN A 144 8.14 -17.19 -10.52
N ARG A 145 8.60 -15.94 -10.43
CA ARG A 145 9.28 -15.42 -9.25
C ARG A 145 8.32 -15.21 -8.08
N LEU A 146 7.10 -14.75 -8.35
CA LEU A 146 6.05 -14.70 -7.35
C LEU A 146 5.73 -16.10 -6.80
N ASP A 147 5.50 -17.07 -7.68
CA ASP A 147 5.19 -18.46 -7.30
C ASP A 147 6.33 -19.12 -6.51
N GLN A 148 7.59 -18.85 -6.89
CA GLN A 148 8.76 -19.27 -6.12
C GLN A 148 8.74 -18.71 -4.70
N GLY A 149 8.45 -17.41 -4.53
CA GLY A 149 8.32 -16.79 -3.21
C GLY A 149 7.18 -17.41 -2.39
N LEU A 150 5.99 -17.56 -2.99
CA LEU A 150 4.84 -18.18 -2.33
C LEU A 150 5.13 -19.61 -1.85
N THR A 151 5.81 -20.39 -2.69
CA THR A 151 6.13 -21.80 -2.42
C THR A 151 7.26 -21.94 -1.39
N ALA A 152 8.33 -21.13 -1.50
CA ALA A 152 9.49 -21.17 -0.61
C ALA A 152 9.10 -20.97 0.86
N HIS A 153 8.09 -20.13 1.13
CA HIS A 153 7.60 -19.86 2.48
C HIS A 153 6.34 -20.66 2.86
N ASN A 154 5.92 -21.61 2.01
CA ASN A 154 4.71 -22.41 2.18
C ASN A 154 3.47 -21.54 2.53
N LEU A 155 3.34 -20.39 1.86
CA LEU A 155 2.37 -19.36 2.27
C LEU A 155 0.93 -19.85 2.16
N ALA A 156 0.65 -20.75 1.22
CA ALA A 156 -0.65 -21.37 1.04
C ALA A 156 -1.14 -22.17 2.27
N ALA A 157 -0.23 -22.60 3.15
CA ALA A 157 -0.56 -23.29 4.41
C ALA A 157 -0.69 -22.32 5.60
N LYS A 158 -0.25 -21.06 5.45
CA LYS A 158 -0.34 -20.02 6.49
C LYS A 158 -1.66 -19.26 6.46
N VAL A 159 -2.34 -19.20 5.32
CA VAL A 159 -3.57 -18.39 5.13
C VAL A 159 -4.80 -19.24 4.80
N ASN A 160 -5.97 -18.81 5.28
CA ASN A 160 -7.27 -19.42 4.96
C ASN A 160 -7.71 -19.14 3.52
N ARG A 161 -7.33 -17.97 2.99
CA ARG A 161 -7.68 -17.52 1.65
C ARG A 161 -6.41 -17.22 0.86
N ARG A 162 -6.28 -17.84 -0.30
CA ARG A 162 -5.18 -17.59 -1.24
C ARG A 162 -5.39 -16.28 -1.98
N ARG A 163 -5.38 -15.17 -1.25
CA ARG A 163 -5.50 -13.80 -1.77
C ARG A 163 -4.23 -13.03 -1.43
N LEU A 164 -3.71 -12.28 -2.39
CA LEU A 164 -2.58 -11.39 -2.20
C LEU A 164 -2.84 -10.02 -2.83
N ILE A 165 -2.16 -9.00 -2.33
CA ILE A 165 -2.25 -7.61 -2.79
C ILE A 165 -0.92 -7.24 -3.44
N ILE A 166 -0.96 -6.88 -4.73
CA ILE A 166 0.20 -6.38 -5.46
C ILE A 166 0.19 -4.84 -5.52
N PRO A 167 1.36 -4.19 -5.66
CA PRO A 167 1.45 -2.76 -5.90
C PRO A 167 0.69 -2.34 -7.16
N GLY A 168 0.10 -1.15 -7.16
CA GLY A 168 -0.75 -0.66 -8.25
C GLY A 168 -0.03 -0.54 -9.60
N VAL A 169 1.28 -0.28 -9.58
CA VAL A 169 2.10 -0.25 -10.81
C VAL A 169 2.16 -1.62 -11.52
N LEU A 170 1.92 -2.71 -10.78
CA LEU A 170 1.88 -4.08 -11.29
C LEU A 170 0.48 -4.52 -11.77
N ALA A 171 -0.52 -3.62 -11.75
CA ALA A 171 -1.88 -3.91 -12.21
C ALA A 171 -1.96 -4.62 -13.57
N PRO A 172 -1.14 -4.27 -14.60
CA PRO A 172 -1.21 -4.95 -15.88
C PRO A 172 -0.80 -6.43 -15.84
N LEU A 173 -0.07 -6.88 -14.81
CA LEU A 173 0.31 -8.30 -14.63
C LEU A 173 -0.74 -9.10 -13.86
N ARG A 174 -1.77 -8.47 -13.28
CA ARG A 174 -2.73 -9.10 -12.34
C ARG A 174 -3.29 -10.43 -12.87
N GLU A 175 -3.76 -10.45 -14.10
CA GLU A 175 -4.39 -11.63 -14.70
C GLU A 175 -3.40 -12.76 -14.94
N GLU A 176 -2.20 -12.43 -15.43
CA GLU A 176 -1.12 -13.40 -15.65
C GLU A 176 -0.65 -14.00 -14.32
N LEU A 177 -0.45 -13.16 -13.29
CA LEU A 177 -0.06 -13.60 -11.94
C LEU A 177 -1.12 -14.51 -11.33
N ALA A 178 -2.40 -14.12 -11.42
CA ALA A 178 -3.51 -14.90 -10.88
C ALA A 178 -3.65 -16.26 -11.59
N HIS A 179 -3.57 -16.26 -12.92
CA HIS A 179 -3.67 -17.49 -13.71
C HIS A 179 -2.54 -18.47 -13.38
N TYR A 180 -1.31 -17.98 -13.30
CA TYR A 180 -0.13 -18.82 -13.06
C TYR A 180 -0.10 -19.38 -11.63
N THR A 181 -0.32 -18.52 -10.62
CA THR A 181 -0.21 -18.90 -9.21
C THR A 181 -1.46 -19.63 -8.69
N GLY A 182 -2.61 -19.40 -9.32
CA GLY A 182 -3.91 -19.82 -8.79
C GLY A 182 -4.37 -19.04 -7.56
N TRP A 183 -3.70 -17.93 -7.21
CA TRP A 183 -4.10 -17.02 -6.14
C TRP A 183 -5.05 -15.94 -6.68
N GLU A 184 -5.95 -15.46 -5.84
CA GLU A 184 -6.67 -14.22 -6.10
C GLU A 184 -5.70 -13.04 -5.95
N VAL A 185 -5.48 -12.31 -7.04
CA VAL A 185 -4.57 -11.15 -7.06
C VAL A 185 -5.38 -9.87 -7.05
N GLN A 186 -5.30 -9.13 -5.96
CA GLN A 186 -5.89 -7.81 -5.81
C GLN A 186 -4.86 -6.72 -6.13
N THR A 187 -5.25 -5.74 -6.94
CA THR A 187 -4.42 -4.57 -7.22
C THR A 187 -4.59 -3.55 -6.10
N GLY A 188 -3.48 -3.26 -5.40
CA GLY A 188 -3.37 -2.18 -4.43
C GLY A 188 -3.12 -0.82 -5.07
N PRO A 189 -2.84 0.21 -4.25
CA PRO A 189 -2.58 1.55 -4.75
C PRO A 189 -1.21 1.67 -5.43
N ILE A 190 -1.03 2.71 -6.24
CA ILE A 190 0.27 3.05 -6.85
C ILE A 190 1.16 3.69 -5.79
N CYS A 191 0.63 4.67 -5.03
CA CYS A 191 1.35 5.27 -3.93
C CYS A 191 1.14 4.46 -2.65
N ALA A 192 2.21 4.09 -1.96
CA ALA A 192 2.13 3.34 -0.71
C ALA A 192 1.33 4.09 0.38
N ALA A 193 1.33 5.43 0.37
CA ALA A 193 0.61 6.24 1.33
C ALA A 193 -0.92 6.09 1.28
N GLU A 194 -1.47 5.47 0.23
CA GLU A 194 -2.89 5.13 0.14
C GLU A 194 -3.23 3.79 0.81
N LEU A 195 -2.24 2.97 1.22
CA LEU A 195 -2.50 1.68 1.88
C LEU A 195 -3.47 1.78 3.09
N PRO A 196 -3.37 2.79 3.98
CA PRO A 196 -4.34 2.96 5.05
C PRO A 196 -5.78 3.12 4.56
N LEU A 197 -5.97 3.88 3.46
CA LEU A 197 -7.29 4.11 2.87
C LEU A 197 -7.80 2.87 2.13
N PHE A 198 -6.91 2.18 1.42
CA PHE A 198 -7.21 0.98 0.66
C PHE A 198 -7.60 -0.21 1.56
N LEU A 199 -6.89 -0.38 2.69
CA LEU A 199 -7.18 -1.45 3.65
C LEU A 199 -8.34 -1.10 4.59
N GLY A 200 -8.63 0.19 4.77
CA GLY A 200 -9.78 0.67 5.54
C GLY A 200 -9.79 0.11 6.96
N GLU A 201 -10.85 -0.63 7.31
CA GLU A 201 -11.00 -1.25 8.64
C GLU A 201 -9.90 -2.27 8.98
N ALA A 202 -9.21 -2.84 7.98
CA ALA A 202 -8.06 -3.70 8.21
C ALA A 202 -6.80 -2.91 8.62
N TRP A 203 -6.81 -1.57 8.55
CA TRP A 203 -5.73 -0.69 9.00
C TRP A 203 -6.01 -0.11 10.39
N ARG A 204 -5.42 -0.73 11.40
CA ARG A 204 -5.50 -0.37 12.82
C ARG A 204 -4.43 0.65 13.21
N PRO A 205 -4.80 1.84 13.69
CA PRO A 205 -3.85 2.80 14.23
C PRO A 205 -3.16 2.27 15.50
N PRO A 206 -1.91 2.70 15.78
CA PRO A 206 -1.30 2.46 17.08
C PRO A 206 -2.04 3.19 18.21
N PRO A 207 -1.91 2.75 19.47
CA PRO A 207 -2.48 3.45 20.62
C PRO A 207 -1.99 4.91 20.67
N GLY A 208 -2.92 5.86 20.85
CA GLY A 208 -2.60 7.29 20.92
C GLY A 208 -2.40 7.98 19.56
N ALA A 209 -2.68 7.31 18.44
CA ALA A 209 -2.59 7.92 17.11
C ALA A 209 -3.73 8.91 16.78
N PHE A 210 -4.77 8.95 17.60
CA PHE A 210 -5.85 9.93 17.49
C PHE A 210 -5.53 11.14 18.36
N PRO A 211 -5.57 12.37 17.81
CA PRO A 211 -5.62 13.59 18.62
C PRO A 211 -6.94 13.69 19.39
#